data_AF-A0A1C0U554-F1
#
_entry.id   AF-A0A1C0U554-F1
#
_cell.length_a   1.000
_cell.length_b   1.000
_cell.length_c   1.000
_cell.angle_alpha   90.00
_cell.angle_beta   90.00
_cell.angle_gamma   90.00
#
_symmetry.space_group_name_H-M   'P 1'
#
loop_
_entity.id
_entity.type
_entity.pdbx_description
1 polymer ?
#
loop_
_entity_poly.entity_id
_entity_poly.type
_entity_poly.pdbx_seq_one_letter_code
_entity_poly.pdbx_strand_id
1 'polypeptide(L)'
;MMEHEYSKEEEKKRQQSKPNNATHDESNLPLELEKHSNARTSATAYSKWFTYENDMEVELTTERVREIFSNKQPKIIIAGDGHNKPPFQYTKNIPDVNSSFDAGTLQLYIEATDEQINENNPEYIPKEFMAKPGLFTNKNRRAEIVGWEDSELSNAMKEMFELSDKSTREKLTPEETSSFYKLHETAIRHFFRPEFNQLRDEFFEILAKAGSNRELDKIALEMIGFTSGTWRDEYINPTLAEKIAKHAAEKENHTFVVSIGDAHLSENPMQEYLNKRRNGGEFKHQIIFTRDKRPILPDNMKTGKKNS
;
A
#
# COMPACT_ATOMS: atom_id res chain seq x y z
N MET A 1 9.10 -37.99 -45.84
CA MET A 1 8.80 -36.89 -46.79
C MET A 1 8.97 -35.59 -46.02
N MET A 2 9.47 -34.54 -46.70
CA MET A 2 9.76 -33.17 -46.21
C MET A 2 8.95 -32.72 -44.97
N GLU A 3 9.50 -32.16 -43.88
CA GLU A 3 10.80 -31.52 -43.60
C GLU A 3 11.05 -30.14 -44.26
N HIS A 4 11.24 -29.11 -43.40
CA HIS A 4 11.55 -27.70 -43.69
C HIS A 4 10.45 -26.88 -44.43
N GLU A 5 10.39 -25.54 -44.37
CA GLU A 5 11.44 -24.56 -44.00
C GLU A 5 10.91 -23.28 -43.30
N TYR A 6 11.78 -22.57 -42.56
CA TYR A 6 11.56 -21.20 -42.06
C TYR A 6 12.31 -20.21 -42.97
N SER A 7 11.66 -19.14 -43.45
CA SER A 7 12.37 -18.06 -44.17
C SER A 7 12.71 -16.86 -43.28
N LYS A 8 13.82 -16.19 -43.58
CA LYS A 8 14.30 -14.95 -42.95
C LYS A 8 14.64 -13.91 -44.02
N GLU A 9 13.75 -12.97 -44.27
CA GLU A 9 14.02 -11.70 -44.95
C GLU A 9 13.21 -10.61 -44.22
N GLU A 10 13.67 -9.37 -44.06
CA GLU A 10 14.88 -8.71 -44.61
C GLU A 10 15.76 -8.10 -43.50
N GLU A 11 17.09 -8.15 -43.68
CA GLU A 11 18.03 -7.28 -42.99
C GLU A 11 19.12 -6.81 -43.98
N LYS A 12 19.59 -5.55 -43.85
CA LYS A 12 20.71 -4.92 -44.60
C LYS A 12 20.45 -4.43 -46.05
N LYS A 13 19.96 -3.18 -46.16
CA LYS A 13 20.40 -2.11 -47.09
C LYS A 13 20.05 -0.77 -46.41
N ARG A 14 20.88 0.29 -46.40
CA ARG A 14 22.29 0.46 -46.84
C ARG A 14 22.92 1.60 -46.03
N GLN A 15 24.24 1.63 -45.90
CA GLN A 15 24.97 2.69 -45.17
C GLN A 15 25.33 3.90 -46.05
N GLN A 16 25.47 5.06 -45.37
CA GLN A 16 26.40 6.17 -45.63
C GLN A 16 26.39 6.91 -46.99
N SER A 17 26.21 8.24 -46.90
CA SER A 17 27.05 9.20 -47.63
C SER A 17 27.28 10.50 -46.82
N LYS A 18 28.50 11.03 -46.90
CA LYS A 18 29.02 12.34 -46.47
C LYS A 18 30.15 12.65 -47.46
N PRO A 19 30.44 13.92 -47.84
CA PRO A 19 31.29 14.77 -46.97
C PRO A 19 31.15 16.32 -47.14
N ASN A 20 31.69 17.06 -46.14
CA ASN A 20 32.44 18.35 -46.19
C ASN A 20 31.87 19.61 -46.93
N ASN A 21 32.14 20.87 -46.57
CA ASN A 21 32.82 21.54 -45.43
C ASN A 21 32.43 23.06 -45.42
N ALA A 22 32.66 23.88 -44.38
CA ALA A 22 33.15 23.61 -43.02
C ALA A 22 32.13 24.14 -41.96
N THR A 23 32.25 25.24 -41.19
CA THR A 23 33.28 26.30 -41.00
C THR A 23 33.13 26.93 -39.59
N HIS A 24 34.15 27.65 -39.11
CA HIS A 24 34.20 28.42 -37.84
C HIS A 24 32.97 29.31 -37.56
N ASP A 25 32.46 29.49 -36.33
CA ASP A 25 32.83 28.97 -34.99
C ASP A 25 31.60 29.16 -34.02
N GLU A 26 31.57 28.95 -32.69
CA GLU A 26 32.58 28.81 -31.61
C GLU A 26 31.98 28.06 -30.39
N SER A 27 32.81 27.78 -29.37
CA SER A 27 32.49 27.56 -27.95
C SER A 27 31.88 26.21 -27.48
N ASN A 28 32.76 25.42 -26.86
CA ASN A 28 32.52 24.61 -25.65
C ASN A 28 31.64 23.33 -25.70
N LEU A 29 32.26 22.27 -26.23
CA LEU A 29 32.45 20.95 -25.58
C LEU A 29 31.26 20.26 -24.83
N PRO A 30 30.78 19.09 -25.33
CA PRO A 30 30.09 18.11 -24.50
C PRO A 30 31.08 17.25 -23.69
N LEU A 31 30.62 16.62 -22.61
CA LEU A 31 31.37 15.65 -21.82
C LEU A 31 30.81 14.23 -22.05
N GLU A 32 31.68 13.30 -22.43
CA GLU A 32 31.30 11.93 -22.81
C GLU A 32 31.08 11.00 -21.60
N LEU A 33 30.51 9.81 -21.86
CA LEU A 33 30.32 8.77 -20.84
C LEU A 33 31.64 8.07 -20.47
N GLU A 34 32.38 8.60 -19.49
CA GLU A 34 33.40 7.81 -18.81
C GLU A 34 32.77 6.74 -17.89
N LYS A 35 32.61 5.53 -18.44
CA LYS A 35 32.59 4.33 -17.61
C LYS A 35 33.98 4.14 -16.99
N HIS A 36 34.12 4.26 -15.67
CA HIS A 36 34.81 3.28 -14.81
C HIS A 36 34.89 3.71 -13.34
N SER A 37 34.17 3.03 -12.45
CA SER A 37 34.47 3.04 -11.00
C SER A 37 34.04 1.74 -10.31
N ASN A 38 34.86 0.68 -10.43
CA ASN A 38 34.73 -0.50 -9.57
C ASN A 38 35.24 -0.15 -8.15
N ALA A 39 34.36 0.37 -7.29
CA ALA A 39 34.69 0.81 -5.94
C ALA A 39 33.77 0.16 -4.88
N ARG A 40 34.31 -0.89 -4.23
CA ARG A 40 34.01 -1.38 -2.87
C ARG A 40 32.61 -1.10 -2.29
N THR A 41 31.79 -2.16 -2.25
CA THR A 41 30.88 -2.50 -1.12
C THR A 41 30.12 -1.33 -0.49
N SER A 42 28.96 -0.98 -1.04
CA SER A 42 27.94 -0.28 -0.27
C SER A 42 27.43 -1.16 0.88
N ALA A 43 27.04 -0.56 2.00
CA ALA A 43 26.34 -1.26 3.08
C ALA A 43 25.01 -1.88 2.57
N THR A 44 24.50 -2.86 3.32
CA THR A 44 23.26 -3.59 3.00
C THR A 44 22.09 -2.62 2.78
N ALA A 45 21.35 -2.84 1.69
CA ALA A 45 20.19 -2.03 1.32
C ALA A 45 19.00 -2.37 2.23
N TYR A 46 18.90 -1.66 3.35
CA TYR A 46 17.73 -1.69 4.23
C TYR A 46 16.74 -0.59 3.86
N SER A 47 15.47 -0.85 4.13
CA SER A 47 14.38 0.09 3.83
C SER A 47 14.39 1.26 4.82
N LYS A 48 14.09 2.47 4.34
CA LYS A 48 13.95 3.65 5.20
C LYS A 48 12.73 3.51 6.10
N TRP A 49 12.92 3.75 7.40
CA TRP A 49 11.86 3.79 8.39
C TRP A 49 11.78 5.20 8.98
N PHE A 50 10.58 5.59 9.39
CA PHE A 50 10.25 6.94 9.84
C PHE A 50 9.42 6.88 11.12
N THR A 51 9.49 7.95 11.91
CA THR A 51 8.66 8.20 13.11
C THR A 51 8.32 9.68 13.16
N TYR A 52 7.51 10.10 14.15
CA TYR A 52 7.41 11.52 14.53
C TYR A 52 8.21 11.82 15.80
N GLU A 53 9.07 12.84 15.76
CA GLU A 53 9.71 13.44 16.94
C GLU A 53 9.51 14.96 16.89
N ASN A 54 8.96 15.56 17.96
CA ASN A 54 8.56 16.98 18.01
C ASN A 54 7.69 17.40 16.80
N ASP A 55 6.69 16.57 16.50
CA ASP A 55 5.64 16.75 15.50
C ASP A 55 6.10 16.77 14.03
N MET A 56 7.42 16.66 13.80
CA MET A 56 8.03 16.50 12.48
C MET A 56 8.31 15.03 12.19
N GLU A 57 8.23 14.64 10.92
CA GLU A 57 8.70 13.33 10.46
C GLU A 57 10.24 13.27 10.55
N VAL A 58 10.75 12.15 11.07
CA VAL A 58 12.19 11.90 11.21
C VAL A 58 12.54 10.52 10.64
N GLU A 59 13.52 10.50 9.72
CA GLU A 59 14.11 9.26 9.22
C GLU A 59 14.97 8.58 10.30
N LEU A 60 14.70 7.31 10.56
CA LEU A 60 15.32 6.54 11.62
C LEU A 60 16.66 5.92 11.19
N THR A 61 17.69 6.11 12.00
CA THR A 61 18.94 5.35 11.85
C THR A 61 18.71 3.86 12.14
N THR A 62 19.54 2.99 11.56
CA THR A 62 19.46 1.53 11.77
C THR A 62 19.48 1.15 13.26
N GLU A 63 20.26 1.85 14.07
CA GLU A 63 20.35 1.67 15.52
C GLU A 63 19.03 2.06 16.22
N ARG A 64 18.43 3.18 15.82
CA ARG A 64 17.15 3.68 16.36
C ARG A 64 15.97 2.79 15.95
N VAL A 65 15.96 2.25 14.73
CA VAL A 65 15.00 1.23 14.28
C VAL A 65 15.07 -0.01 15.19
N ARG A 66 16.28 -0.54 15.45
CA ARG A 66 16.49 -1.70 16.33
C ARG A 66 16.06 -1.42 17.78
N GLU A 67 16.40 -0.24 18.31
CA GLU A 67 16.02 0.19 19.66
C GLU A 67 14.49 0.25 19.79
N ILE A 68 13.83 1.01 18.92
CA ILE A 68 12.38 1.23 18.93
C ILE A 68 11.65 -0.11 18.83
N PHE A 69 12.00 -0.96 17.85
CA PHE A 69 11.36 -2.27 17.64
C PHE A 69 11.65 -3.33 18.72
N SER A 70 12.46 -3.01 19.73
CA SER A 70 12.78 -3.89 20.87
C SER A 70 12.40 -3.29 22.24
N ASN A 71 11.80 -2.09 22.29
CA ASN A 71 11.59 -1.34 23.53
C ASN A 71 10.31 -1.75 24.30
N LYS A 72 9.52 -2.68 23.75
CA LYS A 72 8.26 -3.21 24.30
C LYS A 72 7.14 -2.18 24.52
N GLN A 73 7.31 -0.95 24.03
CA GLN A 73 6.23 0.05 24.05
C GLN A 73 5.17 -0.28 23.00
N PRO A 74 3.89 0.00 23.27
CA PRO A 74 2.81 -0.10 22.29
C PRO A 74 3.10 0.71 21.02
N LYS A 75 2.80 0.14 19.84
CA LYS A 75 3.16 0.71 18.53
C LYS A 75 2.01 0.67 17.52
N ILE A 76 2.05 1.61 16.58
CA ILE A 76 1.36 1.52 15.30
C ILE A 76 2.44 1.42 14.22
N ILE A 77 2.52 0.28 13.53
CA ILE A 77 3.53 -0.04 12.53
C ILE A 77 2.88 -0.10 11.15
N ILE A 78 3.15 0.88 10.29
CA ILE A 78 2.54 1.02 8.96
C ILE A 78 3.58 0.64 7.90
N ALA A 79 3.34 -0.43 7.16
CA ALA A 79 4.34 -1.03 6.28
C ALA A 79 3.73 -2.01 5.26
N GLY A 80 4.42 -2.28 4.16
CA GLY A 80 4.07 -3.33 3.19
C GLY A 80 3.17 -2.87 2.04
N ASP A 81 2.48 -3.83 1.41
CA ASP A 81 1.75 -3.64 0.14
C ASP A 81 0.34 -4.25 0.11
N GLY A 82 -0.19 -4.77 1.24
CA GLY A 82 -1.52 -5.38 1.41
C GLY A 82 -1.75 -6.70 0.65
N HIS A 83 -1.37 -6.74 -0.62
CA HIS A 83 -1.59 -7.81 -1.59
C HIS A 83 -0.77 -9.07 -1.34
N ASN A 84 0.37 -8.98 -0.64
CA ASN A 84 1.13 -10.16 -0.26
C ASN A 84 0.28 -11.07 0.63
N LYS A 85 0.34 -12.39 0.40
CA LYS A 85 -0.22 -13.40 1.30
C LYS A 85 0.91 -14.12 2.04
N PRO A 86 1.05 -13.96 3.38
CA PRO A 86 0.24 -13.13 4.27
C PRO A 86 0.56 -11.63 4.15
N PRO A 87 -0.37 -10.73 4.51
CA PRO A 87 -0.13 -9.28 4.48
C PRO A 87 0.91 -8.78 5.48
N PHE A 88 1.56 -9.65 6.28
CA PHE A 88 2.49 -9.28 7.36
C PHE A 88 3.84 -10.01 7.31
N GLN A 89 4.21 -10.61 6.17
CA GLN A 89 5.45 -11.40 6.06
C GLN A 89 6.74 -10.64 6.38
N TYR A 90 6.73 -9.31 6.26
CA TYR A 90 7.86 -8.40 6.52
C TYR A 90 7.98 -7.99 8.00
N THR A 91 6.86 -7.82 8.73
CA THR A 91 6.91 -7.51 10.18
C THR A 91 7.15 -8.73 11.06
N LYS A 92 7.10 -9.95 10.51
CA LYS A 92 7.29 -11.22 11.25
C LYS A 92 8.61 -11.33 12.01
N ASN A 93 9.61 -10.55 11.61
CA ASN A 93 10.94 -10.50 12.22
C ASN A 93 11.11 -9.31 13.20
N ILE A 94 10.05 -8.53 13.48
CA ILE A 94 10.08 -7.47 14.50
C ILE A 94 9.97 -8.12 15.90
N PRO A 95 10.86 -7.79 16.86
CA PRO A 95 10.82 -8.34 18.22
C PRO A 95 9.51 -8.03 18.94
N ASP A 96 9.11 -6.76 18.97
CA ASP A 96 7.91 -6.33 19.69
C ASP A 96 6.60 -6.84 19.06
N VAL A 97 6.55 -7.04 17.73
CA VAL A 97 5.40 -7.71 17.07
C VAL A 97 5.27 -9.15 17.56
N ASN A 98 6.38 -9.90 17.66
CA ASN A 98 6.36 -11.23 18.26
C ASN A 98 6.01 -11.21 19.75
N SER A 99 6.44 -10.19 20.50
CA SER A 99 6.12 -10.02 21.91
C SER A 99 4.63 -9.74 22.14
N SER A 100 4.02 -8.83 21.37
CA SER A 100 2.57 -8.58 21.42
C SER A 100 1.76 -9.78 20.92
N PHE A 101 2.26 -10.49 19.89
CA PHE A 101 1.62 -11.72 19.42
C PHE A 101 1.60 -12.79 20.51
N ASP A 102 2.73 -13.02 21.19
CA ASP A 102 2.83 -13.92 22.34
C ASP A 102 1.99 -13.48 23.55
N ALA A 103 1.81 -12.17 23.75
CA ALA A 103 0.93 -11.63 24.79
C ALA A 103 -0.56 -11.75 24.43
N GLY A 104 -0.90 -11.99 23.16
CA GLY A 104 -2.26 -11.96 22.65
C GLY A 104 -2.83 -10.55 22.48
N THR A 105 -1.94 -9.55 22.31
CA THR A 105 -2.23 -8.11 22.15
C THR A 105 -1.75 -7.55 20.80
N LEU A 106 -1.57 -8.39 19.78
CA LEU A 106 -1.30 -7.96 18.42
C LEU A 106 -2.62 -7.75 17.65
N GLN A 107 -2.79 -6.59 17.04
CA GLN A 107 -3.81 -6.32 16.03
C GLN A 107 -3.18 -6.22 14.63
N LEU A 108 -3.91 -6.68 13.62
CA LEU A 108 -3.50 -6.82 12.24
C LEU A 108 -4.55 -6.22 11.30
N TYR A 109 -4.24 -5.10 10.66
CA TYR A 109 -5.13 -4.36 9.77
C TYR A 109 -4.80 -4.67 8.31
N ILE A 110 -5.79 -5.11 7.53
CA ILE A 110 -5.61 -5.58 6.16
C ILE A 110 -6.63 -5.01 5.18
N GLU A 111 -6.24 -5.02 3.90
CA GLU A 111 -7.11 -4.82 2.74
C GLU A 111 -8.06 -6.02 2.61
N ALA A 112 -9.15 -5.95 3.37
CA ALA A 112 -10.28 -6.86 3.34
C ALA A 112 -11.48 -6.20 4.04
N THR A 113 -12.67 -6.72 3.77
CA THR A 113 -13.85 -6.48 4.63
C THR A 113 -13.83 -7.44 5.83
N ASP A 114 -14.59 -7.10 6.88
CA ASP A 114 -14.68 -7.97 8.07
C ASP A 114 -15.39 -9.32 7.72
N GLU A 115 -16.25 -9.39 6.70
CA GLU A 115 -16.83 -10.65 6.19
C GLU A 115 -15.77 -11.55 5.53
N GLN A 116 -14.94 -11.01 4.64
CA GLN A 116 -13.86 -11.75 3.98
C GLN A 116 -12.86 -12.36 4.97
N ILE A 117 -12.60 -11.64 6.08
CA ILE A 117 -11.79 -12.13 7.21
C ILE A 117 -12.45 -13.29 7.93
N ASN A 118 -13.76 -13.22 8.19
CA ASN A 118 -14.48 -14.30 8.86
C ASN A 118 -14.50 -15.60 8.03
N GLU A 119 -14.55 -15.49 6.70
CA GLU A 119 -14.45 -16.64 5.78
C GLU A 119 -13.00 -17.17 5.66
N ASN A 120 -12.01 -16.29 5.50
CA ASN A 120 -10.65 -16.65 5.04
C ASN A 120 -9.53 -16.45 6.08
N ASN A 121 -9.87 -16.29 7.37
CA ASN A 121 -8.96 -16.10 8.51
C ASN A 121 -7.61 -16.86 8.42
N PRO A 122 -7.56 -18.17 8.07
CA PRO A 122 -6.30 -18.93 8.01
C PRO A 122 -5.31 -18.51 6.91
N GLU A 123 -5.70 -17.68 5.93
CA GLU A 123 -4.78 -17.14 4.92
C GLU A 123 -3.98 -15.93 5.44
N TYR A 124 -4.60 -15.14 6.32
CA TYR A 124 -4.06 -13.85 6.75
C TYR A 124 -3.03 -13.97 7.89
N ILE A 125 -3.10 -15.04 8.71
CA ILE A 125 -2.07 -15.42 9.68
C ILE A 125 -1.54 -16.83 9.34
N PRO A 126 -0.30 -16.99 8.85
CA PRO A 126 0.22 -18.30 8.50
C PRO A 126 0.36 -19.25 9.68
N LYS A 127 0.28 -20.53 9.39
CA LYS A 127 0.55 -21.61 10.35
C LYS A 127 1.98 -21.53 10.92
N GLU A 128 2.94 -21.02 10.14
CA GLU A 128 4.31 -20.71 10.57
C GLU A 128 4.39 -19.62 11.66
N PHE A 129 3.50 -18.63 11.62
CA PHE A 129 3.44 -17.56 12.63
C PHE A 129 2.86 -18.10 13.94
N MET A 130 1.83 -18.96 13.84
CA MET A 130 1.20 -19.63 14.99
C MET A 130 2.14 -20.64 15.67
N ALA A 131 2.97 -21.34 14.90
CA ALA A 131 3.88 -22.36 15.40
C ALA A 131 5.09 -21.76 16.14
N LYS A 132 5.17 -21.96 17.45
CA LYS A 132 6.34 -21.59 18.26
C LYS A 132 7.33 -22.77 18.35
N PRO A 133 8.62 -22.61 17.99
CA PRO A 133 9.61 -23.69 18.15
C PRO A 133 9.88 -24.00 19.63
N GLY A 134 9.34 -25.12 20.13
CA GLY A 134 9.54 -25.60 21.50
C GLY A 134 8.32 -26.35 22.06
N LEU A 135 8.52 -27.16 23.10
CA LEU A 135 7.51 -28.10 23.63
C LEU A 135 6.24 -27.47 24.23
N PHE A 136 6.16 -26.13 24.34
CA PHE A 136 5.02 -25.43 24.92
C PHE A 136 4.44 -24.42 23.94
N THR A 137 3.31 -24.77 23.33
CA THR A 137 2.48 -23.81 22.61
C THR A 137 1.97 -22.76 23.59
N ASN A 138 2.37 -21.51 23.36
CA ASN A 138 1.90 -20.39 24.16
C ASN A 138 0.40 -20.18 23.90
N LYS A 139 -0.45 -20.54 24.87
CA LYS A 139 -1.92 -20.46 24.74
C LYS A 139 -2.45 -19.04 24.50
N ASN A 140 -1.65 -18.02 24.80
CA ASN A 140 -2.01 -16.63 24.57
C ASN A 140 -1.59 -16.13 23.17
N ARG A 141 -0.85 -16.92 22.38
CA ARG A 141 -0.33 -16.50 21.07
C ARG A 141 -1.46 -16.41 20.04
N ARG A 142 -1.99 -15.20 19.85
CA ARG A 142 -3.08 -14.87 18.92
C ARG A 142 -2.93 -13.43 18.43
N ALA A 143 -3.45 -13.16 17.24
CA ALA A 143 -3.62 -11.81 16.74
C ALA A 143 -5.09 -11.60 16.37
N GLU A 144 -5.58 -10.38 16.58
CA GLU A 144 -6.90 -9.94 16.14
C GLU A 144 -6.75 -9.34 14.73
N ILE A 145 -7.51 -9.85 13.76
CA ILE A 145 -7.52 -9.34 12.39
C ILE A 145 -8.67 -8.35 12.26
N VAL A 146 -8.41 -7.21 11.62
CA VAL A 146 -9.37 -6.11 11.42
C VAL A 146 -9.36 -5.75 9.94
N GLY A 147 -10.52 -5.83 9.28
CA GLY A 147 -10.66 -5.34 7.91
C GLY A 147 -10.67 -3.83 7.92
N TRP A 148 -10.12 -3.18 6.90
CA TRP A 148 -10.24 -1.73 6.73
C TRP A 148 -11.17 -1.30 5.61
N GLU A 149 -11.65 -2.21 4.77
CA GLU A 149 -12.66 -1.88 3.77
C GLU A 149 -14.07 -1.83 4.39
N ASP A 150 -14.84 -0.83 3.95
CA ASP A 150 -16.29 -0.79 4.11
C ASP A 150 -16.93 -1.74 3.09
N SER A 151 -17.78 -2.66 3.53
CA SER A 151 -18.33 -3.72 2.69
C SER A 151 -19.46 -3.27 1.75
N GLU A 152 -20.16 -2.15 2.01
CA GLU A 152 -21.09 -1.59 1.02
C GLU A 152 -20.31 -0.85 -0.07
N LEU A 153 -19.33 -0.01 0.34
CA LEU A 153 -18.54 0.81 -0.58
C LEU A 153 -17.58 -0.01 -1.46
N SER A 154 -16.85 -0.99 -0.91
CA SER A 154 -15.87 -1.78 -1.68
C SER A 154 -16.54 -2.60 -2.77
N ASN A 155 -17.68 -3.24 -2.46
CA ASN A 155 -18.49 -3.93 -3.47
C ASN A 155 -19.04 -2.96 -4.52
N ALA A 156 -19.54 -1.78 -4.13
CA ALA A 156 -20.03 -0.79 -5.07
C ALA A 156 -18.94 -0.28 -6.03
N MET A 157 -17.73 -0.01 -5.52
CA MET A 157 -16.59 0.42 -6.33
C MET A 157 -16.14 -0.67 -7.31
N LYS A 158 -16.10 -1.92 -6.85
CA LYS A 158 -15.76 -3.07 -7.70
C LYS A 158 -16.79 -3.28 -8.82
N GLU A 159 -18.08 -3.28 -8.51
CA GLU A 159 -19.13 -3.45 -9.54
C GLU A 159 -19.17 -2.26 -10.52
N MET A 160 -18.95 -1.03 -10.05
CA MET A 160 -18.81 0.13 -10.94
C MET A 160 -17.58 0.03 -11.84
N PHE A 161 -16.45 -0.49 -11.35
CA PHE A 161 -15.26 -0.77 -12.16
C PHE A 161 -15.58 -1.81 -13.24
N GLU A 162 -16.16 -2.95 -12.88
CA GLU A 162 -16.49 -4.05 -13.81
C GLU A 162 -17.49 -3.61 -14.90
N LEU A 163 -18.51 -2.83 -14.53
CA LEU A 163 -19.47 -2.26 -15.49
C LEU A 163 -18.83 -1.19 -16.39
N SER A 164 -17.92 -0.36 -15.86
CA SER A 164 -17.21 0.64 -16.65
C SER A 164 -16.25 -0.01 -17.65
N ASP A 165 -15.44 -0.97 -17.20
CA ASP A 165 -14.54 -1.77 -18.04
C ASP A 165 -15.31 -2.51 -19.14
N LYS A 166 -16.46 -3.12 -18.80
CA LYS A 166 -17.37 -3.70 -19.81
C LYS A 166 -17.85 -2.65 -20.81
N SER A 167 -18.23 -1.45 -20.36
CA SER A 167 -18.71 -0.36 -21.21
C SER A 167 -17.64 0.23 -22.15
N THR A 168 -16.35 -0.07 -21.97
CA THR A 168 -15.29 0.27 -22.95
C THR A 168 -15.28 -0.66 -24.17
N ARG A 169 -15.87 -1.86 -24.04
CA ARG A 169 -15.83 -2.93 -25.06
C ARG A 169 -17.15 -3.11 -25.79
N GLU A 170 -18.26 -3.01 -25.06
CA GLU A 170 -19.60 -3.25 -25.59
C GLU A 170 -20.66 -2.41 -24.87
N LYS A 171 -21.84 -2.28 -25.50
CA LYS A 171 -22.94 -1.51 -24.93
C LYS A 171 -23.65 -2.29 -23.81
N LEU A 172 -23.65 -1.71 -22.61
CA LEU A 172 -24.38 -2.23 -21.44
C LEU A 172 -25.89 -2.37 -21.69
N THR A 173 -26.53 -3.32 -21.01
CA THR A 173 -28.00 -3.44 -21.03
C THR A 173 -28.68 -2.33 -20.20
N PRO A 174 -30.01 -2.11 -20.36
CA PRO A 174 -30.76 -1.20 -19.49
C PRO A 174 -30.66 -1.57 -18.00
N GLU A 175 -30.61 -2.86 -17.68
CA GLU A 175 -30.51 -3.40 -16.33
C GLU A 175 -29.11 -3.13 -15.74
N GLU A 176 -28.06 -3.37 -16.51
CA GLU A 176 -26.67 -3.08 -16.13
C GLU A 176 -26.45 -1.57 -15.92
N THR A 177 -26.96 -0.76 -16.84
CA THR A 177 -26.98 0.70 -16.71
C THR A 177 -27.75 1.12 -15.45
N SER A 178 -28.92 0.52 -15.18
CA SER A 178 -29.68 0.78 -13.97
C SER A 178 -28.94 0.38 -12.69
N SER A 179 -28.17 -0.71 -12.72
CA SER A 179 -27.34 -1.16 -11.61
C SER A 179 -26.22 -0.16 -11.30
N PHE A 180 -25.48 0.29 -12.33
CA PHE A 180 -24.42 1.28 -12.18
C PHE A 180 -24.88 2.53 -11.41
N TYR A 181 -26.04 3.11 -11.76
CA TYR A 181 -26.54 4.30 -11.07
C TYR A 181 -27.01 4.04 -9.63
N LYS A 182 -27.40 2.81 -9.27
CA LYS A 182 -27.67 2.43 -7.86
C LYS A 182 -26.37 2.29 -7.07
N LEU A 183 -25.33 1.73 -7.67
CA LEU A 183 -24.01 1.58 -7.05
C LEU A 183 -23.38 2.97 -6.79
N HIS A 184 -23.59 3.92 -7.72
CA HIS A 184 -23.32 5.35 -7.48
C HIS A 184 -24.13 5.91 -6.30
N GLU A 185 -25.44 5.66 -6.23
CA GLU A 185 -26.30 6.11 -5.12
C GLU A 185 -25.89 5.51 -3.76
N THR A 186 -25.23 4.35 -3.73
CA THR A 186 -24.54 3.82 -2.55
C THR A 186 -23.24 4.59 -2.30
N ALA A 187 -22.31 4.62 -3.25
CA ALA A 187 -20.99 5.24 -3.10
C ALA A 187 -21.05 6.69 -2.61
N ILE A 188 -21.98 7.49 -3.16
CA ILE A 188 -22.14 8.90 -2.79
C ILE A 188 -22.54 9.09 -1.32
N ARG A 189 -23.22 8.11 -0.67
CA ARG A 189 -23.60 8.17 0.75
C ARG A 189 -22.38 8.22 1.67
N HIS A 190 -21.35 7.46 1.34
CA HIS A 190 -20.09 7.46 2.07
C HIS A 190 -19.35 8.81 1.90
N PHE A 191 -19.45 9.42 0.72
CA PHE A 191 -18.81 10.69 0.37
C PHE A 191 -19.57 11.95 0.83
N PHE A 192 -20.71 11.82 1.53
CA PHE A 192 -21.44 12.97 2.09
C PHE A 192 -20.82 13.54 3.38
N ARG A 193 -19.77 12.93 3.95
CA ARG A 193 -19.00 13.52 5.05
C ARG A 193 -18.21 14.76 4.54
N PRO A 194 -18.19 15.91 5.25
CA PRO A 194 -17.56 17.16 4.76
C PRO A 194 -16.09 17.04 4.31
N GLU A 195 -15.34 16.17 4.98
CA GLU A 195 -13.94 15.82 4.70
C GLU A 195 -13.74 15.13 3.34
N PHE A 196 -14.80 14.56 2.74
CA PHE A 196 -14.79 13.94 1.41
C PHE A 196 -15.45 14.83 0.33
N ASN A 197 -15.60 16.14 0.59
CA ASN A 197 -16.13 17.09 -0.39
C ASN A 197 -15.41 16.98 -1.76
N GLN A 198 -14.07 16.91 -1.78
CA GLN A 198 -13.29 16.83 -3.02
C GLN A 198 -13.61 15.55 -3.81
N LEU A 199 -13.39 14.37 -3.21
CA LEU A 199 -13.76 13.07 -3.76
C LEU A 199 -15.21 13.01 -4.27
N ARG A 200 -16.16 13.57 -3.52
CA ARG A 200 -17.58 13.63 -3.90
C ARG A 200 -17.79 14.47 -5.15
N ASP A 201 -17.15 15.63 -5.21
CA ASP A 201 -17.35 16.60 -6.28
C ASP A 201 -16.64 16.14 -7.58
N GLU A 202 -15.46 15.50 -7.49
CA GLU A 202 -14.85 14.77 -8.63
C GLU A 202 -15.77 13.64 -9.14
N PHE A 203 -16.32 12.82 -8.24
CA PHE A 203 -17.23 11.74 -8.61
C PHE A 203 -18.48 12.26 -9.35
N PHE A 204 -19.02 13.41 -8.91
CA PHE A 204 -20.11 14.10 -9.61
C PHE A 204 -19.67 14.70 -10.96
N GLU A 205 -18.48 15.28 -11.08
CA GLU A 205 -17.96 15.81 -12.35
C GLU A 205 -17.77 14.71 -13.41
N ILE A 206 -17.28 13.53 -13.01
CA ILE A 206 -17.20 12.36 -13.90
C ILE A 206 -18.60 11.98 -14.39
N LEU A 207 -19.58 11.86 -13.47
CA LEU A 207 -20.95 11.44 -13.80
C LEU A 207 -21.71 12.46 -14.64
N ALA A 208 -21.44 13.76 -14.48
CA ALA A 208 -22.05 14.81 -15.29
C ALA A 208 -21.75 14.66 -16.79
N LYS A 209 -20.58 14.09 -17.14
CA LYS A 209 -20.15 13.86 -18.54
C LYS A 209 -20.98 12.78 -19.26
N ALA A 210 -21.68 11.90 -18.54
CA ALA A 210 -22.64 10.95 -19.12
C ALA A 210 -23.94 11.61 -19.60
N GLY A 211 -24.21 12.84 -19.16
CA GLY A 211 -25.34 13.67 -19.59
C GLY A 211 -26.72 13.11 -19.24
N SER A 212 -27.77 13.75 -19.79
CA SER A 212 -29.18 13.34 -19.62
C SER A 212 -29.46 11.91 -20.10
N ASN A 213 -28.67 11.43 -21.05
CA ASN A 213 -28.82 10.13 -21.69
C ASN A 213 -28.18 8.98 -20.90
N ARG A 214 -27.41 9.29 -19.85
CA ARG A 214 -26.69 8.31 -19.01
C ARG A 214 -25.72 7.42 -19.81
N GLU A 215 -25.01 8.04 -20.75
CA GLU A 215 -24.08 7.37 -21.68
C GLU A 215 -22.76 7.01 -20.98
N LEU A 216 -22.71 5.80 -20.41
CA LEU A 216 -21.60 5.32 -19.57
C LEU A 216 -20.29 5.09 -20.33
N ASP A 217 -20.37 4.82 -21.64
CA ASP A 217 -19.21 4.72 -22.55
C ASP A 217 -18.37 6.00 -22.58
N LYS A 218 -18.99 7.17 -22.35
CA LYS A 218 -18.30 8.47 -22.28
C LYS A 218 -17.49 8.69 -21.02
N ILE A 219 -17.83 7.99 -19.93
CA ILE A 219 -17.21 8.18 -18.61
C ILE A 219 -16.37 6.99 -18.17
N ALA A 220 -16.49 5.86 -18.86
CA ALA A 220 -15.91 4.57 -18.47
C ALA A 220 -14.42 4.65 -18.10
N LEU A 221 -13.58 5.31 -18.90
CA LEU A 221 -12.15 5.42 -18.62
C LEU A 221 -11.83 6.27 -17.38
N GLU A 222 -12.57 7.36 -17.15
CA GLU A 222 -12.41 8.17 -15.94
C GLU A 222 -12.93 7.43 -14.70
N MET A 223 -14.08 6.74 -14.82
CA MET A 223 -14.66 5.94 -13.74
C MET A 223 -13.79 4.74 -13.37
N ILE A 224 -13.11 4.11 -14.33
CA ILE A 224 -12.09 3.08 -14.09
C ILE A 224 -10.93 3.66 -13.26
N GLY A 225 -10.44 4.86 -13.60
CA GLY A 225 -9.40 5.55 -12.84
C GLY A 225 -9.85 5.86 -11.41
N PHE A 226 -11.04 6.44 -11.25
CA PHE A 226 -11.64 6.76 -9.96
C PHE A 226 -11.81 5.54 -9.07
N THR A 227 -12.41 4.45 -9.59
CA THR A 227 -12.75 3.23 -8.84
C THR A 227 -11.55 2.31 -8.56
N SER A 228 -10.44 2.46 -9.29
CA SER A 228 -9.18 1.74 -9.03
C SER A 228 -8.18 2.53 -8.17
N GLY A 229 -8.21 3.87 -8.21
CA GLY A 229 -7.26 4.75 -7.51
C GLY A 229 -7.91 5.74 -6.55
N THR A 230 -8.51 6.82 -7.08
CA THR A 230 -8.83 8.04 -6.31
C THR A 230 -9.56 7.79 -4.99
N TRP A 231 -10.57 6.91 -4.98
CA TRP A 231 -11.34 6.66 -3.75
C TRP A 231 -10.54 5.96 -2.66
N ARG A 232 -9.53 5.13 -2.99
CA ARG A 232 -8.66 4.49 -1.98
C ARG A 232 -7.79 5.55 -1.32
N ASP A 233 -7.16 6.41 -2.11
CA ASP A 233 -6.28 7.45 -1.61
C ASP A 233 -7.03 8.50 -0.76
N GLU A 234 -8.23 8.94 -1.17
CA GLU A 234 -8.99 9.99 -0.46
C GLU A 234 -9.96 9.47 0.64
N TYR A 235 -10.59 8.30 0.50
CA TYR A 235 -11.57 7.79 1.50
C TYR A 235 -10.96 6.78 2.48
N ILE A 236 -10.16 5.81 2.00
CA ILE A 236 -9.61 4.78 2.90
C ILE A 236 -8.57 5.38 3.84
N ASN A 237 -7.65 6.23 3.36
CA ASN A 237 -6.61 6.79 4.23
C ASN A 237 -7.17 7.51 5.49
N PRO A 238 -8.17 8.42 5.40
CA PRO A 238 -8.75 9.05 6.60
C PRO A 238 -9.60 8.09 7.45
N THR A 239 -10.42 7.24 6.84
CA THR A 239 -11.29 6.30 7.61
C THR A 239 -10.48 5.21 8.33
N LEU A 240 -9.40 4.73 7.73
CA LEU A 240 -8.44 3.83 8.37
C LEU A 240 -7.70 4.53 9.51
N ALA A 241 -7.26 5.78 9.32
CA ALA A 241 -6.62 6.57 10.36
C ALA A 241 -7.58 6.81 11.56
N GLU A 242 -8.87 7.02 11.31
CA GLU A 242 -9.92 7.03 12.34
C GLU A 242 -10.09 5.69 13.06
N LYS A 243 -10.23 4.58 12.32
CA LYS A 243 -10.41 3.22 12.88
C LYS A 243 -9.22 2.84 13.77
N ILE A 244 -7.99 3.14 13.34
CA ILE A 244 -6.76 2.94 14.12
C ILE A 244 -6.72 3.86 15.33
N ALA A 245 -6.97 5.17 15.19
CA ALA A 245 -6.91 6.12 16.31
C ALA A 245 -7.88 5.72 17.44
N LYS A 246 -9.12 5.37 17.08
CA LYS A 246 -10.13 4.88 18.03
C LYS A 246 -9.66 3.62 18.75
N HIS A 247 -9.26 2.58 18.02
CA HIS A 247 -8.82 1.34 18.64
C HIS A 247 -7.52 1.53 19.44
N ALA A 248 -6.64 2.47 19.06
CA ALA A 248 -5.44 2.84 19.80
C ALA A 248 -5.75 3.55 21.14
N ALA A 249 -6.86 4.28 21.24
CA ALA A 249 -7.35 4.80 22.51
C ALA A 249 -7.98 3.67 23.37
N GLU A 250 -8.81 2.81 22.77
CA GLU A 250 -9.51 1.72 23.47
C GLU A 250 -8.58 0.59 23.94
N LYS A 251 -7.46 0.36 23.23
CA LYS A 251 -6.59 -0.82 23.40
C LYS A 251 -5.13 -0.44 23.69
N GLU A 252 -4.91 0.61 24.49
CA GLU A 252 -3.64 1.21 24.97
C GLU A 252 -2.36 0.36 25.02
N ASN A 253 -2.44 -0.95 25.29
CA ASN A 253 -1.29 -1.85 25.47
C ASN A 253 -1.09 -2.86 24.31
N HIS A 254 -1.67 -2.59 23.14
CA HIS A 254 -1.57 -3.44 21.95
C HIS A 254 -0.49 -2.95 20.97
N THR A 255 -0.03 -3.84 20.10
CA THR A 255 0.72 -3.45 18.90
C THR A 255 -0.21 -3.60 17.70
N PHE A 256 -0.23 -2.58 16.86
CA PHE A 256 -1.03 -2.48 15.65
C PHE A 256 -0.07 -2.61 14.48
N VAL A 257 -0.31 -3.54 13.56
CA VAL A 257 0.41 -3.59 12.29
C VAL A 257 -0.59 -3.36 11.17
N VAL A 258 -0.28 -2.43 10.29
CA VAL A 258 -1.14 -1.96 9.21
C VAL A 258 -0.51 -2.29 7.88
N SER A 259 -1.17 -3.18 7.12
CA SER A 259 -0.84 -3.47 5.72
C SER A 259 -1.72 -2.60 4.83
N ILE A 260 -1.08 -1.86 3.92
CA ILE A 260 -1.64 -0.63 3.32
C ILE A 260 -2.18 -0.80 1.89
N GLY A 261 -1.93 -1.93 1.24
CA GLY A 261 -2.57 -2.22 -0.06
C GLY A 261 -2.05 -1.39 -1.23
N ASP A 262 -2.97 -1.13 -2.17
CA ASP A 262 -2.84 -0.11 -3.22
C ASP A 262 -3.60 1.18 -2.86
N ALA A 263 -4.04 1.36 -1.60
CA ALA A 263 -4.24 2.70 -1.06
C ALA A 263 -2.85 3.35 -0.94
N HIS A 264 -2.53 4.32 -1.79
CA HIS A 264 -1.19 4.86 -1.83
C HIS A 264 -0.95 5.70 -0.58
N LEU A 265 0.27 5.60 -0.05
CA LEU A 265 0.79 6.61 0.88
C LEU A 265 1.33 7.80 0.09
N SER A 266 0.47 8.35 -0.76
CA SER A 266 0.58 9.63 -1.47
C SER A 266 0.59 10.77 -0.44
N GLU A 267 1.75 10.96 0.17
CA GLU A 267 2.14 12.08 1.03
C GLU A 267 1.26 12.33 2.27
N ASN A 268 1.43 11.43 3.25
CA ASN A 268 1.24 11.67 4.70
C ASN A 268 -0.16 11.69 5.37
N PRO A 269 -1.32 11.49 4.72
CA PRO A 269 -2.62 11.78 5.37
C PRO A 269 -2.88 10.95 6.63
N MET A 270 -2.72 9.62 6.57
CA MET A 270 -2.93 8.73 7.72
C MET A 270 -1.88 8.95 8.82
N GLN A 271 -0.61 9.06 8.45
CA GLN A 271 0.50 9.20 9.40
C GLN A 271 0.40 10.51 10.19
N GLU A 272 0.11 11.63 9.51
CA GLU A 272 -0.09 12.92 10.17
C GLU A 272 -1.37 12.93 11.01
N TYR A 273 -2.47 12.35 10.52
CA TYR A 273 -3.71 12.27 11.28
C TYR A 273 -3.49 11.53 12.61
N LEU A 274 -2.87 10.35 12.54
CA LEU A 274 -2.51 9.58 13.73
C LEU A 274 -1.56 10.36 14.65
N ASN A 275 -0.60 11.11 14.10
CA ASN A 275 0.29 11.92 14.92
C ASN A 275 -0.44 13.08 15.62
N LYS A 276 -1.30 13.80 14.90
CA LYS A 276 -2.13 14.89 15.45
C LYS A 276 -3.03 14.37 16.58
N ARG A 277 -3.63 13.19 16.42
CA ARG A 277 -4.44 12.49 17.44
C ARG A 277 -3.62 12.04 18.66
N ARG A 278 -2.43 11.44 18.44
CA ARG A 278 -1.44 11.08 19.48
C ARG A 278 -1.05 12.30 20.32
N ASN A 279 -0.80 13.42 19.67
CA ASN A 279 -0.37 14.68 20.31
C ASN A 279 -1.49 15.38 21.07
N GLY A 280 -2.74 15.22 20.63
CA GLY A 280 -3.94 15.57 21.40
C GLY A 280 -4.15 14.73 22.66
N GLY A 281 -3.32 13.70 22.88
CA GLY A 281 -3.38 12.82 24.05
C GLY A 281 -4.36 11.65 23.92
N GLU A 282 -4.94 11.41 22.74
CA GLU A 282 -5.94 10.36 22.53
C GLU A 282 -5.35 8.94 22.68
N PHE A 283 -4.06 8.76 22.36
CA PHE A 283 -3.35 7.49 22.58
C PHE A 283 -1.84 7.68 22.71
N LYS A 284 -1.16 6.72 23.35
CA LYS A 284 0.28 6.76 23.68
C LYS A 284 1.21 5.99 22.73
N HIS A 285 0.67 5.37 21.69
CA HIS A 285 1.40 4.48 20.76
C HIS A 285 2.51 5.21 19.99
N GLN A 286 3.66 4.55 19.83
CA GLN A 286 4.73 5.01 18.92
C GLN A 286 4.31 4.70 17.47
N ILE A 287 4.21 5.73 16.63
CA ILE A 287 3.86 5.61 15.20
C ILE A 287 5.15 5.44 14.40
N ILE A 288 5.30 4.31 13.72
CA ILE A 288 6.51 3.93 12.98
C ILE A 288 6.07 3.46 11.59
N PHE A 289 6.69 3.99 10.53
CA PHE A 289 6.25 3.69 9.18
C PHE A 289 7.38 3.59 8.16
N THR A 290 7.08 3.01 7.01
CA THR A 290 7.97 2.95 5.86
C THR A 290 7.17 3.15 4.58
N ARG A 291 7.79 3.78 3.57
CA ARG A 291 7.23 3.96 2.23
C ARG A 291 7.62 2.82 1.27
N ASP A 292 8.34 1.81 1.78
CA ASP A 292 8.74 0.64 1.01
C ASP A 292 7.63 -0.43 1.05
N LYS A 293 7.17 -0.86 -0.13
CA LYS A 293 6.18 -1.93 -0.30
C LYS A 293 6.71 -3.30 0.17
N ARG A 294 8.03 -3.51 0.28
CA ARG A 294 8.66 -4.78 0.70
C ARG A 294 9.79 -4.57 1.72
N PRO A 295 9.47 -4.07 2.93
CA PRO A 295 10.49 -3.48 3.80
C PRO A 295 11.42 -4.50 4.43
N ILE A 296 12.72 -4.25 4.30
CA ILE A 296 13.81 -5.06 4.84
C ILE A 296 14.29 -4.45 6.16
N LEU A 297 14.31 -5.26 7.22
CA LEU A 297 14.82 -4.87 8.54
C LEU A 297 16.36 -5.00 8.62
N PRO A 298 17.05 -4.13 9.39
CA PRO A 298 18.49 -4.26 9.59
C PRO A 298 18.90 -5.56 10.30
N ASP A 299 19.87 -6.29 9.72
CA ASP A 299 20.35 -7.55 10.30
C ASP A 299 20.95 -7.37 11.70
N ASN A 300 20.31 -7.95 12.71
CA ASN A 300 20.78 -9.19 13.39
C ASN A 300 20.10 -9.37 14.78
N MET A 301 18.98 -10.09 14.84
CA MET A 301 18.52 -10.69 16.11
C MET A 301 19.34 -11.94 16.48
N LYS A 302 20.65 -11.76 16.67
CA LYS A 302 21.60 -12.78 17.16
C LYS A 302 22.59 -12.22 18.19
N THR A 303 22.09 -11.42 19.13
CA THR A 303 22.89 -10.86 20.24
C THR A 303 22.61 -11.59 21.56
N GLY A 304 23.40 -12.62 21.84
CA GLY A 304 23.34 -13.48 23.03
C GLY A 304 24.26 -14.68 22.84
N LYS A 305 25.59 -14.55 22.90
CA LYS A 305 26.40 -14.51 24.16
C LYS A 305 25.99 -15.61 25.15
N LYS A 306 26.89 -16.48 25.60
CA LYS A 306 28.31 -16.71 25.25
C LYS A 306 28.73 -18.07 25.84
N ASN A 307 29.83 -18.65 25.38
CA ASN A 307 30.93 -18.99 26.27
C ASN A 307 32.23 -19.23 25.50
N SER A 308 33.34 -19.01 26.22
CA SER A 308 34.69 -19.49 25.94
C SER A 308 34.85 -20.93 26.42
#